data_AF-A0A8X7UKS9-F1
#
_entry.id   AF-A0A8X7UKS9-F1
#
_cell.length_a   1.000
_cell.length_b   1.000
_cell.length_c   1.000
_cell.angle_alpha   90.00
_cell.angle_beta   90.00
_cell.angle_gamma   90.00
#
_symmetry.space_group_name_H-M   'P 1'
#
loop_
_entity.id
_entity.type
_entity.pdbx_description
1 polymer ?
#
loop_
_entity_poly.entity_id
_entity_poly.type
_entity_poly.pdbx_seq_one_letter_code
_entity_poly.pdbx_strand_id
1 'polypeptide(L)'
;MMSSMALHSSLSSASLCSSFISQQPKPSMTASSASFNNQSTVVKQQEEKARVVLKFVWMEKNIGLGLDQHVPGHGTVPLSPYFFWPRKDAWEELKSTLEAKPWISQKKMIIILNQATDIINLWLQSGGNLTSQ
;
A
#
# COMPACT_ATOMS: atom_id res chain seq x y z
N MET A 1 59.83 -12.01 -4.46
CA MET A 1 59.18 -13.20 -5.04
C MET A 1 57.97 -12.72 -5.84
N MET A 2 57.99 -12.96 -7.15
CA MET A 2 56.92 -12.60 -8.08
C MET A 2 55.72 -13.54 -7.97
N SER A 3 54.51 -12.98 -8.14
CA SER A 3 53.33 -13.55 -8.82
C SER A 3 52.05 -13.03 -8.16
N SER A 4 50.93 -12.79 -8.82
CA SER A 4 50.51 -12.59 -10.21
C SER A 4 48.97 -12.55 -10.15
N MET A 5 48.34 -12.15 -11.26
CA MET A 5 46.93 -12.29 -11.63
C MET A 5 45.95 -11.24 -11.08
N ALA A 6 45.02 -10.67 -11.86
CA ALA A 6 44.89 -10.30 -13.26
C ALA A 6 43.59 -9.49 -13.33
N LEU A 7 43.58 -8.45 -14.16
CA LEU A 7 42.40 -7.67 -14.49
C LEU A 7 41.35 -8.54 -15.18
N HIS A 8 40.06 -8.30 -14.88
CA HIS A 8 38.98 -8.70 -15.78
C HIS A 8 38.26 -7.48 -16.35
N SER A 9 37.73 -7.70 -17.54
CA SER A 9 37.76 -6.84 -18.70
C SER A 9 36.46 -6.09 -18.97
N SER A 10 36.61 -4.97 -19.68
CA SER A 10 35.55 -4.24 -20.39
C SER A 10 34.94 -5.08 -21.51
N LEU A 11 33.63 -4.95 -21.74
CA LEU A 11 33.06 -5.11 -23.07
C LEU A 11 32.10 -3.96 -23.38
N SER A 12 32.41 -3.35 -24.53
CA SER A 12 31.79 -2.20 -25.14
C SER A 12 30.89 -2.64 -26.30
N SER A 13 29.96 -1.73 -26.64
CA SER A 13 29.49 -1.41 -27.99
C SER A 13 28.13 -1.96 -28.47
N ALA A 14 27.42 -0.99 -29.04
CA ALA A 14 26.10 -1.00 -29.68
C ALA A 14 26.04 -1.80 -30.99
N SER A 15 24.81 -2.06 -31.47
CA SER A 15 24.55 -2.30 -32.89
C SER A 15 23.20 -1.74 -33.33
N LEU A 16 23.25 -0.86 -34.33
CA LEU A 16 22.16 -0.31 -35.14
C LEU A 16 22.02 -1.17 -36.41
N CYS A 17 20.79 -1.41 -36.89
CA CYS A 17 20.39 -1.63 -38.29
C CYS A 17 19.01 -2.32 -38.33
N SER A 18 18.09 -2.11 -39.27
CA SER A 18 17.90 -1.11 -40.32
C SER A 18 16.50 -1.35 -40.93
N SER A 19 15.98 -0.30 -41.57
CA SER A 19 14.70 -0.18 -42.27
C SER A 19 14.58 -1.06 -43.52
N PHE A 20 13.34 -1.40 -43.93
CA PHE A 20 13.01 -1.63 -45.35
C PHE A 20 11.57 -1.23 -45.70
N ILE A 21 11.45 -0.66 -46.90
CA ILE A 21 10.40 0.18 -47.49
C ILE A 21 9.34 -0.67 -48.23
N SER A 22 8.06 -0.23 -48.33
CA SER A 22 7.42 0.13 -49.61
C SER A 22 5.88 0.24 -49.59
N GLN A 23 5.41 1.47 -49.90
CA GLN A 23 4.32 1.88 -50.80
C GLN A 23 2.82 1.73 -50.44
N GLN A 24 2.13 2.85 -50.70
CA GLN A 24 0.68 3.16 -50.69
C GLN A 24 -0.01 2.63 -51.97
N PRO A 25 -1.37 2.61 -52.04
CA PRO A 25 -2.04 3.70 -52.76
C PRO A 25 -3.39 4.18 -52.16
N LYS A 26 -3.71 5.44 -52.47
CA LYS A 26 -4.94 6.21 -52.20
C LYS A 26 -6.00 5.97 -53.30
N PRO A 27 -7.30 6.02 -52.97
CA PRO A 27 -8.20 6.90 -53.74
C PRO A 27 -9.12 7.76 -52.85
N SER A 28 -9.42 8.95 -53.38
CA SER A 28 -10.27 10.02 -52.85
C SER A 28 -11.76 9.67 -52.93
N MET A 29 -12.54 9.96 -51.90
CA MET A 29 -13.98 10.26 -52.00
C MET A 29 -14.40 11.22 -50.86
N THR A 30 -15.36 12.05 -51.23
CA THR A 30 -15.84 13.31 -50.65
C THR A 30 -16.73 13.14 -49.41
N ALA A 31 -16.93 14.26 -48.70
CA ALA A 31 -18.12 14.63 -47.90
C ALA A 31 -18.12 14.30 -46.39
N SER A 32 -17.83 15.35 -45.62
CA SER A 32 -18.72 15.96 -44.63
C SER A 32 -19.67 15.05 -43.84
N SER A 33 -19.39 14.86 -42.55
CA SER A 33 -20.39 15.06 -41.49
C SER A 33 -19.73 15.00 -40.11
N ALA A 34 -20.05 16.00 -39.29
CA ALA A 34 -19.57 16.21 -37.94
C ALA A 34 -19.60 14.94 -37.07
N SER A 35 -18.45 14.51 -36.58
CA SER A 35 -18.37 13.63 -35.41
C SER A 35 -18.28 14.50 -34.17
N PHE A 36 -19.42 14.61 -33.50
CA PHE A 36 -19.50 15.03 -32.12
C PHE A 36 -18.59 14.10 -31.32
N ASN A 37 -17.51 14.65 -30.75
CA ASN A 37 -16.71 13.93 -29.77
C ASN A 37 -17.62 13.68 -28.56
N ASN A 38 -18.25 12.51 -28.52
CA ASN A 38 -18.67 11.91 -27.28
C ASN A 38 -17.38 11.55 -26.55
N GLN A 39 -16.83 12.55 -25.85
CA GLN A 39 -16.00 12.32 -24.68
C GLN A 39 -16.84 11.42 -23.79
N SER A 40 -16.60 10.12 -23.91
CA SER A 40 -16.95 9.16 -22.89
C SER A 40 -16.13 9.62 -21.71
N THR A 41 -16.73 10.44 -20.86
CA THR A 41 -16.30 10.65 -19.50
C THR A 41 -16.26 9.25 -18.92
N VAL A 42 -15.05 8.68 -18.92
CA VAL A 42 -14.72 7.53 -18.10
C VAL A 42 -14.93 8.05 -16.68
N VAL A 43 -16.16 7.92 -16.21
CA VAL A 43 -16.49 8.00 -14.81
C VAL A 43 -15.59 6.95 -14.20
N LYS A 44 -14.48 7.37 -13.58
CA LYS A 44 -13.74 6.53 -12.65
C LYS A 44 -14.82 6.05 -11.67
N GLN A 45 -15.30 4.83 -11.85
CA GLN A 45 -15.95 4.10 -10.78
C GLN A 45 -14.87 4.00 -9.71
N GLN A 46 -14.89 4.98 -8.83
CA GLN A 46 -13.98 5.08 -7.72
C GLN A 46 -14.44 3.96 -6.80
N GLU A 47 -13.87 2.78 -7.02
CA GLU A 47 -14.20 1.55 -6.33
C GLU A 47 -14.21 1.87 -4.83
N GLU A 48 -15.40 1.85 -4.26
CA GLU A 48 -15.68 2.23 -2.89
C GLU A 48 -15.17 1.11 -1.97
N LYS A 49 -13.84 0.98 -1.93
CA LYS A 49 -13.13 -0.08 -1.23
C LYS A 49 -13.20 0.18 0.28
N ALA A 50 -13.62 -0.84 1.02
CA ALA A 50 -13.66 -0.81 2.46
C ALA A 50 -12.30 -0.41 3.04
N ARG A 51 -12.30 0.55 3.97
CA ARG A 51 -11.09 1.10 4.57
C ARG A 51 -10.94 0.56 5.98
N VAL A 52 -9.74 0.10 6.33
CA VAL A 52 -9.43 -0.32 7.70
C VAL A 52 -8.81 0.84 8.47
N VAL A 53 -9.32 1.05 9.68
CA VAL A 53 -8.95 2.10 10.63
C VAL A 53 -8.47 1.45 11.92
N LEU A 54 -7.30 1.87 12.40
CA LEU A 54 -6.77 1.47 13.69
C LEU A 54 -7.42 2.30 14.81
N LYS A 55 -7.89 1.64 15.85
CA LYS A 55 -8.42 2.27 17.07
C LYS A 55 -7.66 1.78 18.28
N PHE A 56 -7.61 2.60 19.31
CA PHE A 56 -6.96 2.25 20.56
C PHE A 56 -7.71 2.82 21.77
N VAL A 57 -7.45 2.23 22.93
CA VAL A 57 -7.92 2.69 24.25
C VAL A 57 -6.72 2.81 25.17
N TRP A 58 -6.45 4.02 25.62
CA TRP A 58 -5.34 4.34 26.50
C TRP A 58 -5.73 4.16 27.97
N MET A 59 -4.95 3.39 28.73
CA MET A 59 -5.09 3.29 30.18
C MET A 59 -3.72 3.41 30.86
N GLU A 60 -3.71 3.53 32.18
CA GLU A 60 -2.49 3.70 32.97
C GLU A 60 -1.53 2.51 32.83
N LYS A 61 -2.05 1.30 33.03
CA LYS A 61 -1.24 0.06 33.07
C LYS A 61 -1.36 -0.80 31.81
N ASN A 62 -2.26 -0.43 30.90
CA ASN A 62 -2.53 -1.22 29.70
C ASN A 62 -2.89 -0.30 28.52
N ILE A 63 -2.71 -0.80 27.31
CA ILE A 63 -3.25 -0.17 26.10
C ILE A 63 -4.01 -1.22 25.29
N GLY A 64 -5.24 -0.89 24.90
CA GLY A 64 -6.05 -1.72 24.02
C GLY A 64 -5.89 -1.29 22.57
N LEU A 65 -5.68 -2.22 21.63
CA LEU A 65 -5.64 -1.94 20.19
C LEU A 65 -6.70 -2.76 19.46
N GLY A 66 -7.43 -2.16 18.51
CA GLY A 66 -8.48 -2.80 17.74
C GLY A 66 -8.60 -2.23 16.33
N LEU A 67 -9.33 -2.92 15.45
CA LEU A 67 -9.53 -2.52 14.06
C LEU A 67 -11.00 -2.33 13.77
N ASP A 68 -11.29 -1.27 13.03
CA ASP A 68 -12.60 -0.99 12.48
C ASP A 68 -12.53 -0.97 10.95
N GLN A 69 -13.57 -1.50 10.32
CA GLN A 69 -13.78 -1.45 8.89
C GLN A 69 -14.82 -0.37 8.59
N HIS A 70 -14.41 0.64 7.84
CA HIS A 70 -15.31 1.62 7.26
C HIS A 70 -15.79 1.13 5.90
N VAL A 71 -17.09 0.86 5.81
CA VAL A 71 -17.76 0.45 4.58
C VAL A 71 -18.67 1.60 4.15
N PRO A 72 -18.47 2.18 2.96
CA PRO A 72 -19.32 3.27 2.52
C PRO A 72 -20.76 2.77 2.31
N GLY A 73 -21.72 3.59 2.72
CA GLY A 73 -23.15 3.22 2.78
C GLY A 73 -23.58 2.40 4.00
N HIS A 74 -22.65 1.70 4.68
CA HIS A 74 -22.96 0.84 5.83
C HIS A 74 -22.32 1.31 7.16
N GLY A 75 -21.54 2.39 7.13
CA GLY A 75 -20.92 2.98 8.32
C GLY A 75 -19.65 2.26 8.76
N THR A 76 -19.44 2.16 10.08
CA THR A 76 -18.25 1.54 10.67
C THR A 76 -18.63 0.23 11.34
N VAL A 77 -17.98 -0.85 10.92
CA VAL A 77 -18.18 -2.21 11.45
C VAL A 77 -16.90 -2.62 12.18
N PRO A 78 -16.97 -3.10 13.44
CA PRO A 78 -15.79 -3.56 14.15
C PRO A 78 -15.20 -4.80 13.46
N LEU A 79 -13.91 -4.73 13.13
CA LEU A 79 -13.19 -5.78 12.42
C LEU A 79 -12.50 -6.74 13.37
N SER A 80 -12.02 -6.25 14.51
CA SER A 80 -11.41 -7.02 15.58
C SER A 80 -11.84 -6.50 16.95
N PRO A 81 -11.83 -7.33 18.00
CA PRO A 81 -11.92 -6.84 19.37
C PRO A 81 -10.66 -6.05 19.75
N TYR A 82 -10.71 -5.40 20.92
CA TYR A 82 -9.53 -4.77 21.51
C TYR A 82 -8.63 -5.80 22.17
N PHE A 83 -7.37 -5.85 21.74
CA PHE A 83 -6.32 -6.66 22.35
C PHE A 83 -5.50 -5.79 23.30
N PHE A 84 -5.33 -6.24 24.55
CA PHE A 84 -4.71 -5.45 25.60
C PHE A 84 -3.24 -5.81 25.82
N TRP A 85 -2.35 -4.86 25.51
CA TRP A 85 -0.92 -4.90 25.81
C TRP A 85 -0.65 -4.30 27.22
N PRO A 86 0.30 -4.82 28.01
CA PRO A 86 1.25 -5.92 27.73
C PRO A 86 0.74 -7.33 28.11
N ARG A 87 -0.52 -7.47 28.50
CA ARG A 87 -1.08 -8.78 28.94
C ARG A 87 -1.14 -9.81 27.81
N LYS A 88 -1.40 -9.35 26.59
CA LYS A 88 -1.45 -10.13 25.36
C LYS A 88 -0.68 -9.39 24.28
N ASP A 89 -0.04 -10.11 23.37
CA ASP A 89 0.61 -9.52 22.20
C ASP A 89 -0.44 -8.94 21.24
N ALA A 90 -0.81 -7.69 21.47
CA ALA A 90 -1.80 -6.98 20.67
C ALA A 90 -1.32 -6.79 19.22
N TRP A 91 -0.02 -6.65 18.98
CA TRP A 91 0.52 -6.43 17.64
C TRP A 91 0.43 -7.71 16.79
N GLU A 92 0.79 -8.85 17.38
CA GLU A 92 0.67 -10.15 16.72
C GLU A 92 -0.79 -10.50 16.38
N GLU A 93 -1.71 -10.24 17.32
CA GLU A 93 -3.15 -10.48 17.10
C GLU A 93 -3.74 -9.59 16.00
N LEU A 94 -3.31 -8.33 15.93
CA LEU A 94 -3.67 -7.42 14.84
C LEU A 94 -3.13 -7.93 13.49
N LYS A 95 -1.87 -8.36 13.46
CA LYS A 95 -1.24 -8.91 12.26
C LYS A 95 -1.99 -10.15 11.78
N SER A 96 -2.26 -11.11 12.67
CA SER A 96 -3.01 -12.33 12.35
C SER A 96 -4.41 -12.01 11.79
N THR A 97 -5.10 -11.03 12.39
CA THR A 97 -6.43 -10.59 11.92
C THR A 97 -6.38 -9.97 10.52
N LEU A 98 -5.32 -9.22 10.21
CA LEU A 98 -5.12 -8.60 8.89
C LEU A 98 -4.72 -9.63 7.84
N GLU A 99 -3.87 -10.61 8.19
CA GLU A 99 -3.44 -11.70 7.31
C GLU A 99 -4.60 -12.66 6.95
N ALA A 100 -5.53 -12.88 7.87
CA ALA A 100 -6.73 -13.68 7.63
C ALA A 100 -7.70 -13.04 6.60
N LYS A 101 -7.49 -11.79 6.19
CA LYS A 101 -8.41 -11.02 5.35
C LYS A 101 -7.77 -10.66 4.00
N PRO A 102 -7.92 -11.50 2.96
CA PRO A 102 -7.22 -11.34 1.68
C PRO A 102 -7.61 -10.09 0.88
N TRP A 103 -8.73 -9.43 1.22
CA TRP A 103 -9.17 -8.19 0.58
C TRP A 103 -8.35 -6.97 1.05
N ILE A 104 -7.62 -7.09 2.16
CA ILE A 104 -6.69 -6.08 2.69
C ILE A 104 -5.35 -6.24 1.98
N SER A 105 -4.85 -5.18 1.35
CA SER A 105 -3.53 -5.23 0.70
C SER A 105 -2.39 -5.24 1.72
N GLN A 106 -1.30 -5.93 1.39
CA GLN A 106 -0.10 -6.00 2.24
C GLN A 106 0.43 -4.61 2.61
N LYS A 107 0.46 -3.67 1.66
CA LYS A 107 0.84 -2.27 1.93
C LYS A 107 -0.01 -1.64 3.03
N LYS A 108 -1.33 -1.87 3.02
CA LYS A 108 -2.23 -1.31 4.03
C LYS A 108 -2.04 -1.96 5.39
N MET A 109 -1.80 -3.28 5.42
CA MET A 109 -1.43 -4.02 6.63
C MET A 109 -0.16 -3.44 7.26
N ILE A 110 0.91 -3.25 6.49
CA ILE A 110 2.18 -2.68 6.99
C ILE A 110 1.97 -1.28 7.58
N ILE A 111 1.21 -0.41 6.91
CA ILE A 111 0.93 0.94 7.43
C ILE A 111 0.21 0.88 8.78
N ILE A 112 -0.80 0.02 8.92
CA ILE A 112 -1.56 -0.13 10.17
C ILE A 112 -0.67 -0.70 11.28
N LEU A 113 0.15 -1.70 10.98
CA LEU A 113 1.05 -2.31 11.95
C LEU A 113 2.14 -1.33 12.42
N ASN A 114 2.68 -0.50 11.54
CA ASN A 114 3.64 0.55 11.94
C ASN A 114 2.98 1.58 12.85
N GLN A 115 1.75 2.02 12.53
CA GLN A 115 0.99 2.93 13.39
C GLN A 115 0.71 2.32 14.77
N ALA A 116 0.39 1.02 14.83
CA ALA A 116 0.23 0.31 16.08
C ALA A 116 1.54 0.29 16.89
N THR A 117 2.68 0.02 16.24
CA THR A 117 4.00 0.08 16.86
C THR A 117 4.32 1.47 17.40
N ASP A 118 4.05 2.53 16.64
CA ASP A 118 4.27 3.91 17.08
C ASP A 118 3.43 4.24 18.32
N ILE A 119 2.16 3.84 18.34
CA ILE A 119 1.26 4.03 19.48
C ILE A 119 1.76 3.28 20.72
N ILE A 120 2.20 2.02 20.57
CA ILE A 120 2.77 1.23 21.67
C ILE A 120 4.02 1.93 22.21
N ASN A 121 4.91 2.39 21.33
CA ASN A 121 6.14 3.09 21.72
C ASN A 121 5.83 4.38 22.48
N LEU A 122 4.84 5.16 22.04
CA LEU A 122 4.39 6.37 22.73
C LEU A 122 3.82 6.04 24.13
N TRP A 123 3.07 4.95 24.26
CA TRP A 123 2.54 4.49 25.54
C TRP A 123 3.64 4.04 26.50
N LEU A 124 4.62 3.27 26.02
CA LEU A 124 5.78 2.84 26.81
C LEU A 124 6.58 4.03 27.36
N GLN A 125 6.82 5.05 26.54
CA GLN A 125 7.50 6.27 26.96
C GLN A 125 6.71 7.03 28.03
N SER A 126 5.38 7.02 27.94
CA SER A 126 4.50 7.68 28.90
C SER A 126 4.45 6.94 30.24
N GLY A 127 4.41 5.60 30.22
CA GLY A 127 4.39 4.78 31.44
C GLY A 127 5.67 4.87 32.29
N GLY A 128 6.83 5.17 31.67
CA GLY A 128 8.10 5.38 32.38
C GLY A 128 8.36 6.81 32.85
N ASN A 129 7.73 7.83 32.23
CA ASN A 129 7.92 9.24 32.60
C ASN A 129 7.02 9.69 33.76
N LEU A 130 5.90 9.01 34.00
CA LEU A 130 4.94 9.39 35.04
C LEU A 130 5.43 9.08 36.47
N THR A 131 6.54 8.36 36.64
CA THR A 131 7.08 7.98 37.96
C THR A 131 8.27 8.82 38.43
N SER A 132 8.66 9.89 37.72
CA SER A 132 9.85 10.70 38.03
C SER A 132 9.56 12.10 38.62
N GLN A 133 8.36 12.34 39.18
CA GLN A 133 8.03 13.60 39.87
C GLN A 133 7.61 13.36 41.31
#